data_AF-A0A4U8UQG8-F1
#
_entry.id   AF-A0A4U8UQG8-F1
#
_cell.length_a   1.000
_cell.length_b   1.000
_cell.length_c   1.000
_cell.angle_alpha   90.00
_cell.angle_beta   90.00
_cell.angle_gamma   90.00
#
_symmetry.space_group_name_H-M   'P 1'
#
loop_
_entity.id
_entity.type
_entity.pdbx_description
1 polymer ?
#
loop_
_entity_poly.entity_id
_entity_poly.type
_entity_poly.pdbx_seq_one_letter_code
_entity_poly.pdbx_strand_id
1 'polypeptide(L)'
;MRFGRRYVSALQITVVFIIGLYTLIHIRNAGQTSTLDHPPPLKQRYQKPPYYFDIKLKDGQNVTIEEVLTDPRFPSLEQRMNFTPSRKQKLILAIDTGHSEANLQGCPDWNCAFSGSIQDFHRADVVMIRSGEIIRDEKRKPNQYIVFFSQESPVHTFAEAPTNNFFNLSLSYRHDSLGSSPYGYTVKLARESRQLREPVINDTLIRGKSKAATATLRAPARNL
;
A
#
# COMPACT_ATOMS: atom_id res chain seq x y z
N MET A 1 45.80 48.76 12.57
CA MET A 1 44.42 48.29 12.26
C MET A 1 44.24 46.86 12.78
N ARG A 2 43.59 46.67 13.94
CA ARG A 2 43.23 45.36 14.51
C ARG A 2 41.81 45.47 15.10
N PHE A 3 40.80 45.62 14.24
CA PHE A 3 39.39 45.74 14.69
C PHE A 3 38.42 44.75 14.02
N GLY A 4 38.91 43.81 13.19
CA GLY A 4 38.04 42.91 12.41
C GLY A 4 37.90 41.47 12.89
N ARG A 5 38.75 40.98 13.81
CA ARG A 5 38.79 39.52 14.12
C ARG A 5 37.92 39.09 15.30
N ARG A 6 37.57 39.98 16.22
CA ARG A 6 36.76 39.63 17.41
C ARG A 6 35.25 39.57 17.13
N TYR A 7 34.77 40.35 16.16
CA TYR A 7 33.34 40.40 15.80
C TYR A 7 32.89 39.17 14.99
N VAL A 8 33.76 38.64 14.12
CA VAL A 8 33.42 37.46 13.29
C VAL A 8 33.29 36.19 14.14
N SER A 9 34.16 36.02 15.15
CA SER A 9 34.10 34.87 16.06
C SER A 9 32.86 34.90 16.97
N ALA A 10 32.47 36.09 17.46
CA ALA A 10 31.25 36.22 18.25
C ALA A 10 30.01 35.86 17.42
N LEU A 11 29.91 36.38 16.20
CA LEU A 11 28.76 36.13 15.32
C LEU A 11 28.61 34.64 14.95
N GLN A 12 29.72 33.93 14.68
CA GLN A 12 29.67 32.50 14.37
C GLN A 12 29.24 31.65 15.56
N ILE A 13 29.68 31.99 16.79
CA ILE A 13 29.27 31.26 18.00
C ILE A 13 27.77 31.45 18.24
N THR A 14 27.23 32.66 18.04
CA THR A 14 25.80 32.94 18.23
C THR A 14 24.94 32.17 17.22
N VAL A 15 25.35 32.09 15.95
CA VAL A 15 24.59 31.35 14.92
C VAL A 15 24.59 29.85 15.22
N VAL A 16 25.71 29.27 15.63
CA VAL A 16 25.78 27.84 16.01
C VAL A 16 24.91 27.55 17.24
N PHE A 17 24.90 28.45 18.23
CA PHE A 17 24.03 28.31 19.40
C PHE A 17 22.54 28.39 19.05
N ILE A 18 22.15 29.32 18.17
CA ILE A 18 20.75 29.47 17.74
C ILE A 18 20.30 28.22 16.96
N ILE A 19 21.13 27.72 16.04
CA ILE A 19 20.82 26.49 15.28
C ILE A 19 20.78 25.27 16.21
N GLY A 20 21.69 25.18 17.18
CA GLY A 20 21.70 24.10 18.18
C GLY A 20 20.47 24.12 19.09
N LEU A 21 20.03 25.30 19.55
CA LEU A 21 18.80 25.45 20.32
C LEU A 21 17.57 25.14 19.48
N TYR A 22 17.53 25.60 18.23
CA TYR A 22 16.40 25.33 17.34
C TYR A 22 16.26 23.83 17.05
N THR A 23 17.37 23.13 16.79
CA THR A 23 17.36 21.66 16.60
C THR A 23 16.99 20.91 17.86
N LEU A 24 17.47 21.30 19.05
CA LEU A 24 17.07 20.70 20.33
C LEU A 24 15.59 20.89 20.64
N ILE A 25 15.03 22.08 20.40
CA ILE A 25 13.60 22.36 20.56
C ILE A 25 12.79 21.52 19.57
N HIS A 26 13.24 21.40 18.32
CA HIS A 26 12.53 20.63 17.31
C HIS A 26 12.56 19.12 17.59
N ILE A 27 13.68 18.58 18.10
CA ILE A 27 13.80 17.18 18.53
C ILE A 27 12.92 16.92 19.76
N ARG A 28 12.89 17.85 20.72
CA ARG A 28 12.03 17.73 21.91
C ARG A 28 10.54 17.75 21.56
N ASN A 29 10.14 18.59 20.61
CA ASN A 29 8.76 18.65 20.13
C ASN A 29 8.40 17.43 19.25
N ALA A 30 9.35 16.90 18.47
CA ALA A 30 9.14 15.66 17.71
C ALA A 30 9.06 14.41 18.61
N GLY A 31 9.65 14.44 19.81
CA GLY A 31 9.58 13.37 20.80
C GLY A 31 8.32 13.39 21.69
N GLN A 32 7.47 14.42 21.60
CA GLN A 32 6.29 14.57 22.48
C GLN A 32 4.93 14.39 21.77
N THR A 33 4.88 14.10 20.48
CA THR A 33 3.63 13.83 19.74
C THR A 33 3.35 12.36 19.44
N SER A 34 4.10 11.43 20.04
CA SER A 34 3.78 9.99 20.03
C SER A 34 3.26 9.54 21.40
N THR A 35 2.22 10.22 21.89
CA THR A 35 1.21 9.50 22.67
C THR A 35 0.57 8.48 21.73
N LEU A 36 1.10 7.27 21.76
CA LEU A 36 0.41 6.06 21.33
C LEU A 36 -0.91 5.99 22.12
N ASP A 37 -1.93 6.67 21.61
CA ASP A 37 -3.31 6.39 21.93
C ASP A 37 -3.46 4.89 21.73
N HIS A 38 -3.55 4.16 22.84
CA HIS A 38 -3.86 2.75 22.80
C HIS A 38 -5.17 2.64 22.03
N PRO A 39 -5.20 1.90 20.90
CA PRO A 39 -6.46 1.66 20.23
C PRO A 39 -7.41 1.08 21.29
N PRO A 40 -8.66 1.57 21.37
CA PRO A 40 -9.61 1.07 22.35
C PRO A 40 -9.65 -0.46 22.27
N PRO A 41 -9.76 -1.17 23.41
CA PRO A 41 -9.79 -2.62 23.40
C PRO A 41 -10.84 -3.09 22.40
N LEU A 42 -10.40 -3.91 21.44
CA LEU A 42 -11.23 -4.44 20.37
C LEU A 42 -12.56 -4.93 20.95
N LYS A 43 -13.59 -4.09 20.85
CA LYS A 43 -14.96 -4.44 21.23
C LYS A 43 -15.30 -5.70 20.44
N GLN A 44 -15.59 -6.77 21.18
CA GLN A 44 -16.11 -8.08 20.73
C GLN A 44 -15.79 -8.41 19.27
N ARG A 45 -14.78 -9.29 19.07
CA ARG A 45 -14.51 -9.92 17.77
C ARG A 45 -15.84 -10.36 17.16
N TYR A 46 -16.28 -9.63 16.14
CA TYR A 46 -17.30 -10.09 15.23
C TYR A 46 -16.83 -11.48 14.77
N GLN A 47 -17.55 -12.54 15.16
CA GLN A 47 -17.25 -13.90 14.71
C GLN A 47 -17.68 -13.99 13.25
N LYS A 48 -16.86 -13.43 12.36
CA LYS A 48 -16.98 -13.67 10.94
C LYS A 48 -16.84 -15.19 10.75
N PRO A 49 -17.76 -15.86 10.02
CA PRO A 49 -17.59 -17.28 9.72
C PRO A 49 -16.21 -17.48 9.08
N PRO A 50 -15.45 -18.51 9.49
CA PRO A 50 -14.09 -18.68 9.01
C PRO A 50 -14.14 -19.10 7.54
N TYR A 51 -13.66 -18.23 6.66
CA TYR A 51 -13.42 -18.55 5.27
C TYR A 51 -12.01 -19.07 5.13
N TYR A 52 -11.88 -20.28 4.60
CA TYR A 52 -10.59 -20.91 4.41
C TYR A 52 -10.20 -20.89 2.93
N PHE A 53 -8.95 -20.56 2.68
CA PHE A 53 -8.37 -20.56 1.34
C PHE A 53 -7.18 -21.52 1.32
N ASP A 54 -7.21 -22.48 0.40
CA ASP A 54 -6.10 -23.39 0.22
C ASP A 54 -5.19 -22.87 -0.90
N ILE A 55 -3.92 -22.67 -0.56
CA ILE A 55 -2.85 -22.38 -1.50
C ILE A 55 -1.98 -23.63 -1.63
N LYS A 56 -1.83 -24.13 -2.85
CA LYS A 56 -0.84 -25.16 -3.19
C LYS A 56 0.53 -24.51 -3.37
N LEU A 57 1.47 -24.86 -2.51
CA LEU A 57 2.88 -24.49 -2.68
C LEU A 57 3.52 -25.37 -3.76
N LYS A 58 4.67 -24.92 -4.29
CA LYS A 58 5.36 -25.64 -5.39
C LYS A 58 5.91 -27.00 -4.97
N ASP A 59 6.15 -27.21 -3.69
CA ASP A 59 6.58 -28.49 -3.11
C ASP A 59 5.41 -29.46 -2.85
N GLY A 60 4.19 -29.08 -3.24
CA GLY A 60 2.99 -29.89 -3.06
C GLY A 60 2.32 -29.74 -1.70
N GLN A 61 2.88 -28.94 -0.78
CA GLN A 61 2.23 -28.64 0.49
C GLN A 61 1.01 -27.75 0.30
N ASN A 62 -0.04 -28.00 1.07
CA ASN A 62 -1.22 -27.13 1.13
C ASN A 62 -1.10 -26.21 2.35
N VAL A 63 -1.24 -24.91 2.11
CA VAL A 63 -1.35 -23.90 3.17
C VAL A 63 -2.77 -23.37 3.17
N THR A 64 -3.45 -23.56 4.28
CA THR A 64 -4.80 -23.07 4.53
C THR A 64 -4.72 -21.72 5.25
N ILE A 65 -5.25 -20.69 4.62
CA ILE A 65 -5.33 -19.32 5.12
C ILE A 65 -6.73 -19.09 5.68
N GLU A 66 -6.78 -18.60 6.91
CA GLU A 66 -8.00 -18.20 7.62
C GLU A 66 -8.39 -16.75 7.30
N GLU A 67 -7.40 -15.87 7.12
CA GLU A 67 -7.65 -14.45 6.94
C GLU A 67 -6.49 -13.76 6.22
N VAL A 68 -6.80 -12.81 5.35
CA VAL A 68 -5.82 -11.84 4.84
C VAL A 68 -5.89 -10.60 5.71
N LEU A 69 -4.81 -10.30 6.42
CA LEU A 69 -4.73 -9.17 7.33
C LEU A 69 -4.60 -7.90 6.50
N THR A 70 -5.74 -7.23 6.32
CA THR A 70 -5.86 -5.92 5.66
C THR A 70 -6.56 -4.95 6.60
N ASP A 71 -6.45 -3.65 6.33
CA ASP A 71 -7.21 -2.65 7.08
C ASP A 71 -8.73 -2.95 7.00
N PRO A 72 -9.46 -2.97 8.12
CA PRO A 72 -10.88 -3.35 8.16
C PRO A 72 -11.80 -2.42 7.37
N ARG A 73 -11.33 -1.23 6.97
CA ARG A 73 -12.07 -0.30 6.10
C ARG A 73 -12.12 -0.78 4.65
N PHE A 74 -11.27 -1.74 4.27
CA PHE A 74 -11.22 -2.26 2.91
C PHE A 74 -12.04 -3.54 2.77
N PRO A 75 -12.51 -3.86 1.54
CA PRO A 75 -13.19 -5.12 1.29
C PRO A 75 -12.33 -6.31 1.74
N SER A 76 -12.94 -7.23 2.48
CA SER A 76 -12.32 -8.49 2.88
C SER A 76 -11.98 -9.35 1.66
N LEU A 77 -11.05 -10.31 1.79
CA LEU A 77 -10.66 -11.18 0.68
C LEU A 77 -11.88 -11.88 0.04
N GLU A 78 -12.80 -12.39 0.85
CA GLU A 78 -14.06 -12.97 0.39
C GLU A 78 -14.85 -12.01 -0.53
N GLN A 79 -15.00 -10.75 -0.12
CA GLN A 79 -15.70 -9.74 -0.94
C GLN A 79 -14.95 -9.45 -2.24
N ARG A 80 -13.62 -9.53 -2.24
CA ARG A 80 -12.78 -9.37 -3.45
C ARG A 80 -12.92 -10.57 -4.39
N MET A 81 -13.02 -11.78 -3.85
CA MET A 81 -13.16 -13.02 -4.63
C MET A 81 -14.57 -13.24 -5.18
N ASN A 82 -15.60 -12.80 -4.45
CA ASN A 82 -17.01 -12.87 -4.87
C ASN A 82 -17.46 -11.59 -5.61
N PHE A 83 -16.50 -10.77 -6.06
CA PHE A 83 -16.82 -9.57 -6.81
C PHE A 83 -17.29 -9.92 -8.22
N THR A 84 -18.46 -9.42 -8.60
CA THR A 84 -18.95 -9.50 -9.98
C THR A 84 -18.43 -8.30 -10.77
N PRO A 85 -17.62 -8.50 -11.83
CA PRO A 85 -17.07 -7.39 -12.61
C PRO A 85 -18.15 -6.54 -13.25
N SER A 86 -17.83 -5.25 -13.46
CA SER A 86 -18.74 -4.36 -14.18
C SER A 86 -18.93 -4.84 -15.62
N ARG A 87 -20.15 -4.71 -16.16
CA ARG A 87 -20.41 -4.96 -17.59
C ARG A 87 -19.69 -3.97 -18.50
N LYS A 88 -19.44 -2.75 -18.00
CA LYS A 88 -18.69 -1.73 -18.71
C LYS A 88 -17.21 -1.85 -18.35
N GLN A 89 -16.35 -2.01 -19.35
CA GLN A 89 -14.91 -2.07 -19.13
C GLN A 89 -14.42 -0.78 -18.44
N LYS A 90 -13.61 -0.96 -17.40
CA LYS A 90 -13.04 0.14 -16.61
C LYS A 90 -11.65 0.49 -17.12
N LEU A 91 -11.36 1.79 -17.28
CA LEU A 91 -10.04 2.23 -17.76
C LEU A 91 -9.17 2.71 -16.58
N ILE A 92 -8.00 2.12 -16.47
CA ILE A 92 -6.93 2.50 -15.53
C ILE A 92 -5.85 3.23 -16.31
N LEU A 93 -5.70 4.53 -16.05
CA LEU A 93 -4.58 5.31 -16.52
C LEU A 93 -3.42 5.15 -15.55
N ALA A 94 -2.34 4.50 -15.97
CA ALA A 94 -1.15 4.22 -15.18
C ALA A 94 0.05 4.97 -15.77
N ILE A 95 0.30 6.20 -15.28
CA ILE A 95 1.41 7.03 -15.78
C ILE A 95 2.61 6.87 -14.85
N ASP A 96 3.73 6.43 -15.42
CA ASP A 96 4.99 6.24 -14.72
C ASP A 96 4.86 5.35 -13.48
N THR A 97 3.88 4.46 -13.39
CA THR A 97 3.78 3.51 -12.26
C THR A 97 4.32 2.14 -12.59
N GLY A 98 4.69 1.92 -13.86
CA GLY A 98 5.19 0.64 -14.33
C GLY A 98 4.11 -0.43 -14.41
N HIS A 99 2.82 -0.09 -14.36
CA HIS A 99 1.71 -1.04 -14.54
C HIS A 99 1.19 -1.03 -15.97
N SER A 100 0.92 -2.22 -16.51
CA SER A 100 0.35 -2.40 -17.85
C SER A 100 -0.35 -3.76 -17.93
N GLU A 101 -1.02 -4.01 -19.06
CA GLU A 101 -1.62 -5.32 -19.32
C GLU A 101 -0.60 -6.47 -19.21
N ALA A 102 0.67 -6.21 -19.57
CA ALA A 102 1.70 -7.23 -19.60
C ALA A 102 2.11 -7.74 -18.21
N ASN A 103 2.08 -6.88 -17.18
CA ASN A 103 2.49 -7.25 -15.83
C ASN A 103 1.33 -7.52 -14.86
N LEU A 104 0.11 -7.13 -15.23
CA LEU A 104 -1.12 -7.45 -14.50
C LEU A 104 -2.02 -8.45 -15.24
N GLN A 105 -1.45 -9.18 -16.19
CA GLN A 105 -2.09 -10.26 -16.97
C GLN A 105 -3.41 -9.88 -17.67
N GLY A 106 -3.58 -8.62 -18.07
CA GLY A 106 -4.78 -8.24 -18.82
C GLY A 106 -6.00 -7.85 -17.97
N CYS A 107 -5.85 -7.74 -16.64
CA CYS A 107 -6.99 -7.46 -15.75
C CYS A 107 -8.22 -8.39 -15.93
N PRO A 108 -8.01 -9.71 -16.15
CA PRO A 108 -9.03 -10.59 -16.73
C PRO A 108 -10.20 -10.79 -15.77
N ASP A 109 -9.93 -10.76 -14.47
CA ASP A 109 -10.93 -10.95 -13.42
C ASP A 109 -11.79 -9.70 -13.20
N TRP A 110 -11.40 -8.52 -13.69
CA TRP A 110 -12.04 -7.24 -13.33
C TRP A 110 -12.63 -6.47 -14.52
N ASN A 111 -12.60 -7.03 -15.73
CA ASN A 111 -13.04 -6.38 -16.96
C ASN A 111 -12.50 -4.95 -17.06
N CYS A 112 -11.17 -4.82 -17.04
CA CYS A 112 -10.49 -3.54 -17.07
C CYS A 112 -9.54 -3.41 -18.26
N ALA A 113 -9.05 -2.21 -18.51
CA ALA A 113 -8.04 -1.89 -19.51
C ALA A 113 -7.02 -0.92 -18.93
N PHE A 114 -5.79 -0.94 -19.44
CA PHE A 114 -4.73 -0.02 -19.07
C PHE A 114 -4.41 0.99 -20.18
N SER A 115 -4.10 2.21 -19.79
CA SER A 115 -3.48 3.23 -20.65
C SER A 115 -2.28 3.85 -19.95
N GLY A 116 -1.22 4.14 -20.70
CA GLY A 116 -0.09 4.96 -20.25
C GLY A 116 -0.11 6.39 -20.81
N SER A 117 -1.20 6.76 -21.50
CA SER A 117 -1.32 8.00 -22.24
C SER A 117 -2.14 9.02 -21.45
N ILE A 118 -1.53 10.17 -21.14
CA ILE A 118 -2.20 11.27 -20.41
C ILE A 118 -3.46 11.78 -21.14
N GLN A 119 -3.53 11.62 -22.45
CA GLN A 119 -4.70 11.97 -23.26
C GLN A 119 -5.96 11.20 -22.84
N ASP A 120 -5.80 10.05 -22.19
CA ASP A 120 -6.90 9.27 -21.65
C ASP A 120 -7.37 9.73 -20.26
N PHE A 121 -6.77 10.77 -19.67
CA PHE A 121 -7.09 11.25 -18.33
C PHE A 121 -8.59 11.43 -18.14
N HIS A 122 -9.27 12.16 -19.02
CA HIS A 122 -10.70 12.40 -18.84
C HIS A 122 -11.56 11.14 -19.01
N ARG A 123 -11.11 10.10 -19.70
CA ARG A 123 -11.92 8.87 -19.87
C ARG A 123 -11.60 7.79 -18.83
N ALA A 124 -10.48 7.92 -18.12
CA ALA A 124 -10.08 6.97 -17.10
C ALA A 124 -11.03 6.97 -15.90
N ASP A 125 -11.43 5.78 -15.45
CA ASP A 125 -12.14 5.59 -14.19
C ASP A 125 -11.18 5.69 -12.99
N VAL A 126 -9.93 5.28 -13.19
CA VAL A 126 -8.86 5.31 -12.19
C VAL A 126 -7.60 5.91 -12.81
N VAL A 127 -6.95 6.83 -12.09
CA VAL A 127 -5.69 7.46 -12.46
C VAL A 127 -4.66 7.11 -11.40
N MET A 128 -3.68 6.30 -11.76
CA MET A 128 -2.62 5.82 -10.88
C MET A 128 -1.30 6.52 -11.24
N ILE A 129 -0.75 7.28 -10.29
CA ILE A 129 0.41 8.16 -10.50
C ILE A 129 1.32 8.19 -9.27
N ARG A 130 2.59 8.54 -9.47
CA ARG A 130 3.58 8.76 -8.40
C ARG A 130 3.62 10.20 -7.88
N SER A 131 3.16 11.16 -8.68
CA SER A 131 3.10 12.58 -8.33
C SER A 131 1.88 13.21 -8.99
N GLY A 132 1.25 14.16 -8.30
CA GLY A 132 0.13 14.94 -8.83
C GLY A 132 0.54 16.02 -9.83
N GLU A 133 1.84 16.29 -10.01
CA GLU A 133 2.36 17.29 -10.93
C GLU A 133 1.88 17.07 -12.38
N ILE A 134 1.90 15.81 -12.84
CA ILE A 134 1.55 15.43 -14.23
C ILE A 134 0.09 15.77 -14.57
N ILE A 135 -0.79 15.81 -13.56
CA ILE A 135 -2.22 16.06 -13.72
C ILE A 135 -2.64 17.34 -12.97
N ARG A 136 -1.70 18.24 -12.70
CA ARG A 136 -1.95 19.44 -11.88
C ARG A 136 -3.03 20.33 -12.46
N ASP A 137 -2.99 20.52 -13.77
CA ASP A 137 -3.92 21.39 -14.50
C ASP A 137 -5.18 20.64 -14.97
N GLU A 138 -5.25 19.34 -14.71
CA GLU A 138 -6.34 18.50 -15.17
C GLU A 138 -7.55 18.57 -14.23
N LYS A 139 -8.72 18.83 -14.82
CA LYS A 139 -9.97 18.84 -14.04
C LYS A 139 -10.52 17.43 -13.88
N ARG A 140 -10.35 16.90 -12.67
CA ARG A 140 -10.87 15.60 -12.25
C ARG A 140 -12.39 15.49 -12.39
N LYS A 141 -12.85 14.33 -12.85
CA LYS A 141 -14.29 13.98 -12.86
C LYS A 141 -14.76 13.50 -11.48
N PRO A 142 -16.02 13.76 -11.08
CA PRO A 142 -16.51 13.38 -9.74
C PRO A 142 -16.37 11.90 -9.39
N ASN A 143 -16.47 11.01 -10.39
CA ASN A 143 -16.44 9.56 -10.24
C ASN A 143 -15.10 8.91 -10.63
N GLN A 144 -14.07 9.71 -10.90
CA GLN A 144 -12.73 9.23 -11.21
C GLN A 144 -11.93 9.10 -9.92
N TYR A 145 -11.21 8.01 -9.70
CA TYR A 145 -10.34 7.82 -8.54
C TYR A 145 -8.90 8.18 -8.86
N ILE A 146 -8.24 8.98 -8.02
CA ILE A 146 -6.81 9.23 -8.12
C ILE A 146 -6.10 8.39 -7.05
N VAL A 147 -5.23 7.51 -7.51
CA VAL A 147 -4.48 6.55 -6.69
C VAL A 147 -3.02 6.96 -6.67
N PHE A 148 -2.52 7.22 -5.48
CA PHE A 148 -1.09 7.42 -5.25
C PHE A 148 -0.38 6.08 -5.26
N PHE A 149 0.63 5.90 -6.10
CA PHE A 149 1.45 4.70 -6.12
C PHE A 149 2.88 5.00 -5.66
N SER A 150 3.39 4.23 -4.69
CA SER A 150 4.81 4.25 -4.35
C SER A 150 5.28 2.90 -3.79
N GLN A 151 6.40 2.41 -4.30
CA GLN A 151 7.14 1.30 -3.70
C GLN A 151 8.26 1.77 -2.76
N GLU A 152 8.49 3.08 -2.72
CA GLU A 152 9.53 3.71 -1.90
C GLU A 152 9.00 4.10 -0.53
N SER A 153 9.88 4.11 0.46
CA SER A 153 9.52 4.51 1.82
C SER A 153 9.03 5.97 1.89
N PRO A 154 8.14 6.33 2.85
CA PRO A 154 7.67 7.71 3.01
C PRO A 154 8.79 8.74 3.17
N VAL A 155 9.91 8.37 3.80
CA VAL A 155 11.05 9.28 3.96
C VAL A 155 11.82 9.52 2.66
N HIS A 156 11.67 8.62 1.68
CA HIS A 156 12.30 8.69 0.36
C HIS A 156 11.28 8.96 -0.77
N THR A 157 10.03 9.21 -0.42
CA THR A 157 8.98 9.52 -1.39
C THR A 157 8.52 10.95 -1.20
N PHE A 158 8.63 11.76 -2.24
CA PHE A 158 8.00 13.07 -2.26
C PHE A 158 6.76 13.01 -3.15
N ALA A 159 5.59 13.14 -2.54
CA ALA A 159 4.30 13.14 -3.23
C ALA A 159 3.82 14.59 -3.33
N GLU A 160 4.08 15.26 -4.44
CA GLU A 160 3.48 16.56 -4.70
C GLU A 160 1.99 16.37 -5.00
N ALA A 161 1.14 16.98 -4.19
CA ALA A 161 -0.30 17.00 -4.38
C ALA A 161 -0.75 18.45 -4.63
N PRO A 162 -1.50 18.74 -5.71
CA PRO A 162 -2.02 20.08 -5.98
C PRO A 162 -2.87 20.65 -4.84
N THR A 163 -3.56 19.78 -4.10
CA THR A 163 -4.44 20.14 -2.99
C THR A 163 -4.40 19.11 -1.86
N ASN A 164 -4.87 19.48 -0.68
CA ASN A 164 -5.10 18.52 0.40
C ASN A 164 -6.16 17.50 -0.04
N ASN A 165 -5.99 16.23 0.36
CA ASN A 165 -6.88 15.12 0.00
C ASN A 165 -7.03 14.90 -1.52
N PHE A 166 -5.99 15.24 -2.30
CA PHE A 166 -5.97 15.04 -3.75
C PHE A 166 -6.15 13.57 -4.16
N PHE A 167 -5.41 12.68 -3.48
CA PHE A 167 -5.49 11.24 -3.68
C PHE A 167 -6.66 10.66 -2.88
N ASN A 168 -7.43 9.77 -3.50
CA ASN A 168 -8.47 9.01 -2.78
C ASN A 168 -7.87 7.85 -2.01
N LEU A 169 -6.85 7.23 -2.60
CA LEU A 169 -6.34 5.93 -2.22
C LEU A 169 -4.83 5.91 -2.42
N SER A 170 -4.15 5.05 -1.67
CA SER A 170 -2.75 4.73 -1.87
C SER A 170 -2.57 3.23 -2.18
N LEU A 171 -1.64 2.95 -3.08
CA LEU A 171 -1.15 1.62 -3.40
C LEU A 171 0.35 1.61 -3.12
N SER A 172 0.78 0.86 -2.10
CA SER A 172 2.17 0.88 -1.65
C SER A 172 2.61 -0.43 -1.05
N TYR A 173 3.85 -0.50 -0.57
CA TYR A 173 4.32 -1.67 0.17
C TYR A 173 3.74 -1.78 1.59
N ARG A 174 3.06 -0.74 2.10
CA ARG A 174 2.53 -0.74 3.48
C ARG A 174 1.28 -1.60 3.58
N HIS A 175 1.16 -2.31 4.71
CA HIS A 175 0.01 -3.17 5.01
C HIS A 175 -1.32 -2.43 5.20
N ASP A 176 -1.28 -1.12 5.48
CA ASP A 176 -2.46 -0.26 5.59
C ASP A 176 -2.85 0.39 4.25
N SER A 177 -2.18 0.03 3.14
CA SER A 177 -2.60 0.43 1.80
C SER A 177 -3.51 -0.64 1.16
N LEU A 178 -4.24 -0.26 0.10
CA LEU A 178 -5.24 -1.14 -0.52
C LEU A 178 -4.66 -2.44 -1.10
N GLY A 179 -3.40 -2.39 -1.51
CA GLY A 179 -2.63 -3.52 -1.97
C GLY A 179 -1.19 -3.36 -1.51
N SER A 180 -0.67 -4.40 -0.83
CA SER A 180 0.69 -4.44 -0.29
C SER A 180 1.63 -5.07 -1.32
N SER A 181 2.04 -4.29 -2.32
CA SER A 181 2.95 -4.73 -3.40
C SER A 181 4.32 -4.07 -3.23
N PRO A 182 5.46 -4.77 -3.45
CA PRO A 182 5.59 -6.15 -3.95
C PRO A 182 5.58 -7.24 -2.86
N TYR A 183 5.60 -6.85 -1.59
CA TYR A 183 5.86 -7.80 -0.48
C TYR A 183 4.69 -8.71 -0.10
N GLY A 184 3.56 -8.57 -0.80
CA GLY A 184 2.38 -9.42 -0.63
C GLY A 184 1.56 -9.07 0.60
N TYR A 185 0.57 -9.91 0.88
CA TYR A 185 -0.29 -9.75 2.04
C TYR A 185 0.19 -10.60 3.22
N THR A 186 0.06 -10.07 4.43
CA THR A 186 0.19 -10.86 5.64
C THR A 186 -1.10 -11.67 5.84
N VAL A 187 -0.95 -12.95 6.15
CA VAL A 187 -2.10 -13.86 6.30
C VAL A 187 -2.08 -14.54 7.66
N LYS A 188 -3.27 -14.76 8.21
CA LYS A 188 -3.48 -15.62 9.36
C LYS A 188 -3.65 -17.05 8.86
N LEU A 189 -2.75 -17.94 9.28
CA LEU A 189 -2.86 -19.36 8.95
C LEU A 189 -3.93 -20.04 9.79
N ALA A 190 -4.66 -20.98 9.17
CA ALA A 190 -5.54 -21.90 9.87
C ALA A 190 -4.73 -22.82 10.80
N ARG A 191 -5.38 -23.42 11.81
CA ARG A 191 -4.67 -24.16 12.88
C ARG A 191 -3.83 -25.30 12.33
N GLU A 192 -4.35 -26.00 11.33
CA GLU A 192 -3.71 -27.08 10.57
C GLU A 192 -2.44 -26.63 9.84
N SER A 193 -2.38 -25.38 9.40
CA SER A 193 -1.23 -24.84 8.65
C SER A 193 -0.24 -24.07 9.52
N ARG A 194 -0.51 -23.89 10.82
CA ARG A 194 0.44 -23.28 11.78
C ARG A 194 1.62 -24.19 12.14
N GLN A 195 1.54 -25.48 11.82
CA GLN A 195 2.54 -26.49 12.19
C GLN A 195 3.60 -26.73 11.10
N LEU A 196 3.77 -25.81 10.14
CA LEU A 196 4.86 -25.91 9.16
C LEU A 196 6.20 -25.84 9.91
N ARG A 197 6.88 -26.98 10.03
CA ARG A 197 8.13 -27.16 10.82
C ARG A 197 9.39 -26.70 10.07
N GLU A 198 9.27 -26.37 8.80
CA GLU A 198 10.35 -25.91 7.92
C GLU A 198 10.25 -24.39 7.71
N PRO A 199 11.37 -23.67 7.46
CA PRO A 199 11.31 -22.24 7.16
C PRO A 199 10.39 -21.96 5.98
N VAL A 200 9.39 -21.11 6.20
CA VAL A 200 8.33 -20.73 5.23
C VAL A 200 8.91 -20.07 3.95
N ILE A 201 10.17 -19.62 4.01
CA ILE A 201 10.84 -18.92 2.91
C ILE A 201 11.92 -19.84 2.32
N ASN A 202 11.60 -20.45 1.19
CA ASN A 202 12.58 -21.14 0.35
C ASN A 202 12.93 -20.21 -0.83
N ASP A 203 14.20 -19.81 -0.92
CA ASP A 203 14.71 -18.89 -1.94
C ASP A 203 14.48 -19.38 -3.38
N THR A 204 14.48 -20.69 -3.62
CA THR A 204 14.21 -21.27 -4.95
C THR A 204 12.74 -21.11 -5.36
N LEU A 205 11.84 -21.06 -4.39
CA LEU A 205 10.39 -20.85 -4.58
C LEU A 205 10.09 -19.42 -5.05
N ILE A 206 10.88 -18.43 -4.59
CA ILE A 206 10.75 -17.01 -4.92
C ILE A 206 11.30 -16.72 -6.32
N ARG A 207 12.47 -17.25 -6.67
CA ARG A 207 13.19 -16.93 -7.92
C ARG A 207 12.50 -17.42 -9.20
N GLY A 208 11.51 -18.30 -9.10
CA GLY A 208 10.77 -18.86 -10.26
C GLY A 208 9.30 -18.49 -10.34
N LYS A 209 8.83 -17.40 -9.71
CA LYS A 209 7.42 -16.98 -9.80
C LYS A 209 7.19 -16.22 -11.12
N SER A 210 6.52 -16.85 -12.07
CA SER A 210 6.04 -16.23 -13.32
C SER A 210 4.52 -16.00 -13.35
N LYS A 211 3.80 -16.49 -12.33
CA LYS A 211 2.33 -16.39 -12.20
C LYS A 211 1.95 -16.08 -10.74
N ALA A 212 0.83 -15.39 -10.55
CA ALA A 212 0.21 -15.23 -9.24
C ALA A 212 -0.21 -16.60 -8.68
N ALA A 213 -0.18 -16.77 -7.36
CA ALA A 213 -0.62 -18.00 -6.71
C ALA A 213 -2.14 -18.17 -6.89
N THR A 214 -2.58 -19.33 -7.36
CA THR A 214 -4.00 -19.67 -7.48
C THR A 214 -4.51 -20.12 -6.11
N ALA A 215 -5.51 -19.42 -5.57
CA ALA A 215 -6.17 -19.78 -4.32
C ALA A 215 -7.57 -20.35 -4.61
N THR A 216 -7.92 -21.44 -3.93
CA THR A 216 -9.27 -22.04 -4.03
C THR A 216 -10.04 -21.74 -2.75
N LEU A 217 -11.25 -21.21 -2.92
CA LEU A 217 -12.19 -20.98 -1.82
C LEU A 217 -12.78 -22.30 -1.32
N ARG A 218 -12.78 -22.50 0.00
CA ARG A 218 -13.51 -23.59 0.65
C ARG A 218 -14.63 -23.02 1.50
N ALA A 219 -15.87 -23.42 1.21
CA ALA A 219 -17.01 -23.09 2.06
C ALA A 219 -16.85 -23.73 3.45
N PRO A 220 -17.33 -23.09 4.52
CA PRO A 220 -17.34 -23.71 5.84
C PRO A 220 -18.13 -25.03 5.78
N ALA A 221 -17.57 -26.09 6.37
CA ALA A 221 -18.28 -27.34 6.51
C ALA A 221 -19.57 -27.08 7.28
N ARG A 222 -20.72 -27.37 6.66
CA ARG A 222 -21.99 -27.42 7.39
C ARG A 222 -21.89 -28.62 8.31
N ASN A 223 -21.72 -28.39 9.61
CA ASN A 223 -21.99 -29.42 10.60
C ASN A 223 -23.49 -29.70 10.51
N LEU A 224 -23.84 -30.86 9.94
CA LEU A 224 -25.14 -31.50 10.09
C LEU A 224 -25.19 -32.19 11.45
#